data_AF-A0A9X2ADK8-F1
#
_entry.id   AF-A0A9X2ADK8-F1
#
_cell.length_a   1.000
_cell.length_b   1.000
_cell.length_c   1.000
_cell.angle_alpha   90.00
_cell.angle_beta   90.00
_cell.angle_gamma   90.00
#
_symmetry.space_group_name_H-M   'P 1'
#
loop_
_entity.id
_entity.type
_entity.pdbx_description
1 polymer ?
#
loop_
_entity_poly.entity_id
_entity_poly.type
_entity_poly.pdbx_seq_one_letter_code
_entity_poly.pdbx_strand_id
1 'polypeptide(L)'
;MAILENLTKAAKGFFVEEDGAATAPIAPAASAPAPAPLPTAGTGPQPTQPEQRHRDHIAGLLASDGKDFGTYTKMVNSMGGSGLSGPLLYQTAFNAFSALTSTDLPALLASADTLQQKLADDRAQVQQRHREKLGESANPQGPPSPLVQLLKQESQLQSEVAALTEQLAAKRQQLTDLQQQAQAERQKTQAALASYELAHAAAAAELQAHRQATQSFLTPTPSR
;
A
#
# COMPACT_ATOMS: atom_id res chain seq x y z
N MET A 1 18.49 8.95 -30.58
CA MET A 1 18.15 10.20 -29.85
C MET A 1 16.71 10.12 -29.30
N ALA A 2 16.44 9.26 -28.32
CA ALA A 2 15.08 9.09 -27.75
C ALA A 2 15.04 9.15 -26.21
N ILE A 3 16.21 9.39 -25.58
CA ILE A 3 16.37 9.39 -24.11
C ILE A 3 16.23 10.83 -23.57
N LEU A 4 16.54 11.83 -24.39
CA LEU A 4 16.48 13.26 -24.01
C LEU A 4 15.04 13.83 -24.04
N GLU A 5 14.12 13.24 -24.80
CA GLU A 5 12.73 13.71 -24.89
C GLU A 5 11.88 13.30 -23.67
N ASN A 6 12.24 12.22 -22.98
CA ASN A 6 11.54 11.80 -21.76
C ASN A 6 11.95 12.61 -20.53
N LEU A 7 13.15 13.24 -20.52
CA LEU A 7 13.57 14.12 -19.44
C LEU A 7 12.88 15.49 -19.49
N THR A 8 12.65 16.04 -20.68
CA THR A 8 11.93 17.33 -20.85
C THR A 8 10.43 17.22 -20.61
N LYS A 9 9.84 16.04 -20.75
CA LYS A 9 8.41 15.81 -20.40
C LYS A 9 8.19 15.70 -18.88
N ALA A 10 9.17 15.19 -18.14
CA ALA A 10 9.14 15.13 -16.68
C ALA A 10 9.44 16.49 -16.02
N ALA A 11 10.28 17.33 -16.64
CA ALA A 11 10.61 18.67 -16.11
C ALA A 11 9.50 19.70 -16.31
N LYS A 12 8.54 19.47 -17.22
CA LYS A 12 7.42 20.39 -17.49
C LYS A 12 6.26 20.30 -16.49
N GLY A 13 6.30 19.34 -15.57
CA GLY A 13 5.32 19.22 -14.47
C GLY A 13 5.79 19.85 -13.16
N PHE A 14 7.00 20.41 -13.10
CA PHE A 14 7.61 20.96 -11.88
C PHE A 14 7.63 22.49 -11.84
N PHE A 15 7.28 23.16 -12.94
CA PHE A 15 7.18 24.62 -13.02
C PHE A 15 5.73 25.01 -13.36
N VAL A 16 4.89 25.01 -12.33
CA VAL A 16 3.71 25.88 -12.29
C VAL A 16 4.05 26.95 -11.25
N GLU A 17 4.46 28.12 -11.75
CA GLU A 17 4.45 29.37 -10.99
C GLU A 17 2.99 29.77 -10.77
N GLU A 18 2.48 29.57 -9.56
CA GLU A 18 1.56 30.53 -8.96
C GLU A 18 2.45 31.59 -8.29
N ASP A 19 2.42 32.83 -8.78
CA ASP A 19 1.94 33.91 -7.91
C ASP A 19 1.73 35.23 -8.65
N GLY A 20 0.55 35.79 -8.43
CA GLY A 20 0.25 37.19 -8.66
C GLY A 20 0.10 37.91 -7.31
N ALA A 21 0.88 38.98 -7.15
CA ALA A 21 0.67 40.13 -6.27
C ALA A 21 0.98 40.01 -4.75
N ALA A 22 2.21 40.45 -4.42
CA ALA A 22 2.61 41.43 -3.39
C ALA A 22 1.83 41.53 -2.04
N THR A 23 2.51 41.21 -0.93
CA THR A 23 2.80 42.13 0.22
C THR A 23 3.72 41.44 1.24
N ALA A 24 4.70 42.18 1.78
CA ALA A 24 5.58 41.77 2.89
C ALA A 24 5.23 42.57 4.16
N PRO A 25 5.86 42.36 5.34
CA PRO A 25 6.16 41.13 6.08
C PRO A 25 5.65 41.22 7.55
N ILE A 26 5.26 40.10 8.20
CA ILE A 26 5.18 40.04 9.68
C ILE A 26 5.57 38.64 10.16
N ALA A 27 6.67 38.52 10.92
CA ALA A 27 6.87 37.39 11.84
C ALA A 27 6.15 37.70 13.16
N PRO A 28 5.48 36.72 13.79
CA PRO A 28 6.15 36.04 14.90
C PRO A 28 5.82 34.53 15.01
N ALA A 29 6.65 33.85 15.80
CA ALA A 29 6.61 32.43 16.14
C ALA A 29 5.28 31.96 16.77
N ALA A 30 4.87 30.72 16.44
CA ALA A 30 3.99 29.77 17.17
C ALA A 30 3.44 28.76 16.11
N SER A 31 3.31 27.44 16.27
CA SER A 31 3.32 26.52 17.40
C SER A 31 3.74 25.14 16.89
N ALA A 32 4.49 24.38 17.67
CA ALA A 32 4.69 22.95 17.41
C ALA A 32 3.32 22.21 17.45
N PRO A 33 3.09 21.18 16.62
CA PRO A 33 1.88 20.38 16.72
C PRO A 33 1.89 19.64 18.07
N ALA A 34 0.81 19.80 18.81
CA ALA A 34 0.59 19.13 20.08
C ALA A 34 0.67 17.59 19.91
N PRO A 35 1.28 16.86 20.87
CA PRO A 35 1.27 15.41 20.83
C PRO A 35 -0.16 14.90 20.95
N ALA A 36 -0.53 13.98 20.05
CA ALA A 36 -1.81 13.30 20.09
C ALA A 36 -2.02 12.64 21.47
N PRO A 37 -3.22 12.74 22.07
CA PRO A 37 -3.49 12.08 23.34
C PRO A 37 -3.42 10.57 23.14
N LEU A 38 -2.55 9.91 23.91
CA LEU A 38 -2.55 8.46 24.03
C LEU A 38 -3.93 8.02 24.56
N PRO A 39 -4.54 6.96 24.00
CA PRO A 39 -5.80 6.46 24.53
C PRO A 39 -5.56 5.89 25.92
N THR A 40 -6.19 6.52 26.91
CA THR A 40 -6.27 6.05 28.28
C THR A 40 -6.89 4.65 28.26
N ALA A 41 -6.16 3.66 28.78
CA ALA A 41 -6.65 2.31 29.00
C ALA A 41 -7.78 2.33 30.04
N GLY A 42 -9.01 2.54 29.57
CA GLY A 42 -10.24 2.41 30.33
C GLY A 42 -10.84 1.02 30.09
N THR A 43 -10.92 0.26 31.17
CA THR A 43 -11.49 -1.09 31.32
C THR A 43 -12.82 -1.31 30.61
N GLY A 44 -12.83 -2.28 29.69
CA GLY A 44 -14.00 -2.89 29.06
C GLY A 44 -13.83 -2.99 27.53
N PRO A 45 -14.12 -4.13 26.89
CA PRO A 45 -14.14 -4.19 25.43
C PRO A 45 -15.27 -3.27 24.94
N GLN A 46 -14.93 -2.06 24.50
CA GLN A 46 -15.89 -1.25 23.77
C GLN A 46 -16.29 -2.03 22.51
N PRO A 47 -17.60 -2.15 22.22
CA PRO A 47 -18.05 -2.82 21.01
C PRO A 47 -17.38 -2.14 19.83
N THR A 48 -16.71 -2.94 19.00
CA THR A 48 -16.11 -2.42 17.77
C THR A 48 -17.22 -1.82 16.91
N GLN A 49 -16.93 -0.75 16.14
CA GLN A 49 -17.91 -0.12 15.25
C GLN A 49 -18.73 -1.12 14.39
N PRO A 50 -18.17 -2.22 13.83
CA PRO A 50 -18.97 -3.24 13.15
C PRO A 50 -19.91 -4.00 14.09
N GLU A 51 -19.46 -4.33 15.30
CA GLU A 51 -20.29 -4.99 16.31
C GLU A 51 -21.50 -4.12 16.70
N GLN A 52 -21.30 -2.81 16.84
CA GLN A 52 -22.40 -1.88 17.10
C GLN A 52 -23.40 -1.86 15.93
N ARG A 53 -22.93 -1.82 14.68
CA ARG A 53 -23.82 -1.88 13.49
C ARG A 53 -24.61 -3.19 13.42
N HIS A 54 -24.01 -4.32 13.80
CA HIS A 54 -24.72 -5.59 13.85
C HIS A 54 -25.78 -5.61 14.95
N ARG A 55 -25.48 -5.03 16.12
CA ARG A 55 -26.46 -4.87 17.20
C ARG A 55 -27.63 -3.98 16.77
N ASP A 56 -27.35 -2.87 16.08
CA ASP A 56 -28.37 -1.95 15.59
C ASP A 56 -29.24 -2.59 14.50
N HIS A 57 -28.64 -3.40 13.59
CA HIS A 57 -29.37 -4.15 12.56
C HIS A 57 -30.30 -5.21 13.15
N ILE A 58 -29.81 -5.99 14.11
CA ILE A 58 -30.62 -6.99 14.83
C ILE A 58 -31.73 -6.30 15.62
N ALA A 59 -31.44 -5.17 16.29
CA ALA A 59 -32.46 -4.37 16.97
C ALA A 59 -33.53 -3.85 16.00
N GLY A 60 -33.14 -3.46 14.78
CA GLY A 60 -34.06 -3.08 13.71
C GLY A 60 -34.98 -4.23 13.27
N LEU A 61 -34.42 -5.42 13.04
CA LEU A 61 -35.17 -6.64 12.70
C LEU A 61 -36.18 -7.03 13.80
N LEU A 62 -35.74 -6.95 15.06
CA LEU A 62 -36.60 -7.22 16.23
C LEU A 62 -37.72 -6.19 16.36
N ALA A 63 -37.50 -4.95 15.93
CA ALA A 63 -38.49 -3.87 15.99
C ALA A 63 -39.50 -3.88 14.84
N SER A 64 -39.12 -4.36 13.64
CA SER A 64 -39.98 -4.34 12.44
C SER A 64 -40.93 -5.54 12.37
N ASP A 65 -40.41 -6.75 12.58
CA ASP A 65 -41.15 -8.00 12.35
C ASP A 65 -41.59 -8.70 13.63
N GLY A 66 -40.91 -8.42 14.74
CA GLY A 66 -41.27 -8.89 16.07
C GLY A 66 -42.27 -7.97 16.75
N LYS A 67 -43.17 -7.29 16.03
CA LYS A 67 -43.98 -6.21 16.64
C LYS A 67 -44.73 -6.69 17.89
N ASP A 68 -45.36 -7.85 17.82
CA ASP A 68 -46.16 -8.39 18.91
C ASP A 68 -45.28 -9.06 19.98
N PHE A 69 -44.40 -9.99 19.57
CA PHE A 69 -43.48 -10.65 20.51
C PHE A 69 -42.46 -9.72 21.16
N GLY A 70 -41.96 -8.74 20.43
CA GLY A 70 -41.05 -7.70 20.89
C GLY A 70 -41.74 -6.70 21.82
N THR A 71 -43.02 -6.39 21.60
CA THR A 71 -43.81 -5.58 22.55
C THR A 71 -44.09 -6.37 23.83
N TYR A 72 -44.42 -7.67 23.73
CA TYR A 72 -44.51 -8.56 24.88
C TYR A 72 -43.18 -8.64 25.65
N THR A 73 -42.05 -8.80 24.95
CA THR A 73 -40.72 -8.86 25.58
C THR A 73 -40.37 -7.55 26.30
N LYS A 74 -40.75 -6.39 25.75
CA LYS A 74 -40.61 -5.09 26.42
C LYS A 74 -41.43 -5.01 27.71
N MET A 75 -42.66 -5.53 27.72
CA MET A 75 -43.48 -5.60 28.94
C MET A 75 -42.87 -6.54 29.98
N VAL A 76 -42.41 -7.72 29.56
CA VAL A 76 -41.70 -8.67 30.44
C VAL A 76 -40.46 -8.01 31.05
N ASN A 77 -39.65 -7.29 30.25
CA ASN A 77 -38.45 -6.62 30.75
C ASN A 77 -38.79 -5.46 31.71
N SER A 78 -39.84 -4.69 31.42
CA SER A 78 -40.29 -3.59 32.28
C SER A 78 -40.82 -4.09 33.64
N MET A 79 -41.64 -5.14 33.62
CA MET A 79 -42.15 -5.77 34.84
C MET A 79 -41.04 -6.49 35.61
N GLY A 80 -40.08 -7.09 34.90
CA GLY A 80 -38.87 -7.68 35.47
C GLY A 80 -38.02 -6.65 36.21
N GLY A 81 -37.82 -5.47 35.61
CA GLY A 81 -37.15 -4.33 36.25
C GLY A 81 -37.90 -3.78 37.47
N SER A 82 -39.20 -4.05 37.57
CA SER A 82 -40.05 -3.67 38.71
C SER A 82 -40.04 -4.71 39.85
N GLY A 83 -39.23 -5.77 39.75
CA GLY A 83 -39.07 -6.79 40.79
C GLY A 83 -39.95 -8.03 40.62
N LEU A 84 -40.78 -8.12 39.57
CA LEU A 84 -41.49 -9.36 39.23
C LEU A 84 -40.50 -10.37 38.62
N SER A 85 -40.59 -11.63 39.01
CA SER A 85 -39.71 -12.68 38.48
C SER A 85 -40.43 -14.03 38.39
N GLY A 86 -39.82 -14.97 37.68
CA GLY A 86 -40.34 -16.33 37.56
C GLY A 86 -41.65 -16.41 36.76
N PRO A 87 -42.45 -17.48 36.93
CA PRO A 87 -43.67 -17.71 36.15
C PRO A 87 -44.71 -16.60 36.27
N LEU A 88 -44.79 -15.95 37.44
CA LEU A 88 -45.70 -14.83 37.67
C LEU A 88 -45.38 -13.64 36.77
N LEU A 89 -44.10 -13.35 36.50
CA LEU A 89 -43.70 -12.29 35.57
C LEU A 89 -44.32 -12.49 34.19
N TYR A 90 -44.12 -13.68 33.61
CA TYR A 90 -44.59 -14.00 32.27
C TYR A 90 -46.12 -14.03 32.21
N GLN A 91 -46.79 -14.55 33.25
CA GLN A 91 -48.24 -14.58 33.31
C GLN A 91 -48.84 -13.18 33.42
N THR A 92 -48.31 -12.32 34.30
CA THR A 92 -48.76 -10.94 34.45
C THR A 92 -48.47 -10.12 33.19
N ALA A 93 -47.29 -10.27 32.60
CA ALA A 93 -46.93 -9.59 31.35
C ALA A 93 -47.82 -10.04 30.19
N PHE A 94 -48.13 -11.34 30.08
CA PHE A 94 -49.02 -11.85 29.04
C PHE A 94 -50.45 -11.31 29.22
N ASN A 95 -50.99 -11.33 30.44
CA ASN A 95 -52.33 -10.81 30.71
C ASN A 95 -52.45 -9.31 30.39
N ALA A 96 -51.42 -8.52 30.70
CA ALA A 96 -51.38 -7.09 30.35
C ALA A 96 -51.22 -6.88 28.83
N PHE A 97 -50.41 -7.70 28.17
CA PHE A 97 -50.20 -7.66 26.73
C PHE A 97 -51.47 -8.03 25.96
N SER A 98 -52.13 -9.13 26.34
CA SER A 98 -53.37 -9.60 25.71
C SER A 98 -54.51 -8.60 25.92
N ALA A 99 -54.56 -7.93 27.08
CA ALA A 99 -55.54 -6.86 27.33
C ALA A 99 -55.33 -5.62 26.45
N LEU A 100 -54.09 -5.32 26.05
CA LEU A 100 -53.75 -4.16 25.23
C LEU A 100 -53.87 -4.43 23.71
N THR A 101 -53.51 -5.64 23.29
CA THR A 101 -53.34 -5.99 21.86
C THR A 101 -54.44 -6.91 21.33
N SER A 102 -55.24 -7.51 22.21
CA SER A 102 -56.22 -8.56 21.87
C SER A 102 -55.61 -9.79 21.19
N THR A 103 -54.28 -9.98 21.29
CA THR A 103 -53.55 -11.12 20.75
C THR A 103 -53.61 -12.31 21.72
N ASP A 104 -53.88 -13.50 21.21
CA ASP A 104 -53.92 -14.73 21.99
C ASP A 104 -52.55 -15.43 22.06
N LEU A 105 -52.42 -16.41 22.96
CA LEU A 105 -51.16 -17.12 23.19
C LEU A 105 -50.65 -17.84 21.92
N PRO A 106 -51.49 -18.52 21.11
CA PRO A 106 -51.06 -19.10 19.85
C PRO A 106 -50.51 -18.08 18.85
N ALA A 107 -51.14 -16.92 18.67
CA ALA A 107 -50.63 -15.89 17.77
C ALA A 107 -49.31 -15.28 18.27
N LEU A 108 -49.16 -15.10 19.59
CA LEU A 108 -47.90 -14.64 20.18
C LEU A 108 -46.76 -15.63 19.91
N LEU A 109 -47.01 -16.94 20.10
CA LEU A 109 -46.01 -17.98 19.81
C LEU A 109 -45.69 -18.07 18.32
N ALA A 110 -46.68 -18.00 17.43
CA ALA A 110 -46.45 -17.96 15.99
C ALA A 110 -45.60 -16.74 15.55
N SER A 111 -45.79 -15.60 16.20
CA SER A 111 -44.96 -14.42 15.97
C SER A 111 -43.52 -14.61 16.46
N ALA A 112 -43.31 -15.37 17.54
CA ALA A 112 -41.98 -15.75 18.03
C ALA A 112 -41.27 -16.69 17.06
N ASP A 113 -41.97 -17.70 16.54
CA ASP A 113 -41.42 -18.64 15.55
C ASP A 113 -41.02 -17.94 14.25
N THR A 114 -41.86 -17.00 13.79
CA THR A 114 -41.57 -16.19 12.60
C THR A 114 -40.30 -15.34 12.79
N LEU A 115 -40.15 -14.74 13.98
CA LEU A 115 -38.97 -13.96 14.32
C LEU A 115 -37.71 -14.82 14.44
N GLN A 116 -37.82 -16.01 15.03
CA GLN A 116 -36.73 -16.97 15.12
C GLN A 116 -36.26 -17.41 13.73
N GLN A 117 -37.20 -17.72 12.82
CA GLN A 117 -36.86 -18.08 11.45
C GLN A 117 -36.16 -16.93 10.71
N LYS A 118 -36.65 -15.69 10.86
CA LYS A 118 -36.02 -14.51 10.24
C LYS A 118 -34.61 -14.25 10.77
N LEU A 119 -34.36 -14.44 12.07
CA LEU A 119 -33.01 -14.32 12.63
C LEU A 119 -32.07 -15.41 12.10
N ALA A 120 -32.57 -16.63 11.90
CA ALA A 120 -31.81 -17.71 11.28
C ALA A 120 -31.47 -17.40 9.81
N ASP A 121 -32.45 -16.88 9.06
CA ASP A 121 -32.27 -16.50 7.65
C ASP A 121 -31.30 -15.31 7.50
N ASP A 122 -31.41 -14.27 8.34
CA ASP A 122 -30.48 -13.13 8.37
C ASP A 122 -29.05 -13.59 8.69
N ARG A 123 -28.89 -14.45 9.70
CA ARG A 123 -27.59 -15.06 10.03
C ARG A 123 -27.00 -15.81 8.83
N ALA A 124 -27.81 -16.60 8.13
CA ALA A 124 -27.36 -17.32 6.94
C ALA A 124 -26.92 -16.36 5.82
N GLN A 125 -27.67 -15.28 5.58
CA GLN A 125 -27.31 -14.26 4.60
C GLN A 125 -26.01 -13.52 4.96
N VAL A 126 -25.84 -13.12 6.23
CA VAL A 126 -24.61 -12.45 6.70
C VAL A 126 -23.40 -13.36 6.52
N GLN A 127 -23.52 -14.65 6.88
CA GLN A 127 -22.46 -15.63 6.69
C GLN A 127 -22.13 -15.86 5.21
N GLN A 128 -23.13 -15.85 4.34
CA GLN A 128 -22.94 -15.99 2.90
C GLN A 128 -22.17 -14.79 2.33
N ARG A 129 -22.59 -13.56 2.66
CA ARG A 129 -21.87 -12.33 2.26
C ARG A 129 -20.44 -12.29 2.80
N HIS A 130 -20.20 -12.82 3.99
CA HIS A 130 -18.86 -12.90 4.56
C HIS A 130 -17.97 -13.87 3.77
N ARG A 131 -18.49 -15.06 3.45
CA ARG A 131 -17.79 -16.03 2.59
C ARG A 131 -17.51 -15.48 1.20
N GLU A 132 -18.43 -14.72 0.62
CA GLU A 132 -18.23 -14.03 -0.67
C GLU A 132 -17.12 -12.98 -0.60
N LYS A 133 -17.09 -12.16 0.46
CA LYS A 133 -16.03 -11.17 0.68
C LYS A 133 -14.66 -11.82 0.89
N LEU A 134 -14.62 -12.96 1.56
CA LEU A 134 -13.40 -13.77 1.72
C LEU A 134 -12.99 -14.50 0.44
N GLY A 135 -13.87 -14.61 -0.55
CA GLY A 135 -13.65 -15.41 -1.74
C GLY A 135 -13.75 -16.92 -1.50
N GLU A 136 -14.30 -17.35 -0.37
CA GLU A 136 -14.51 -18.77 -0.01
C GLU A 136 -15.79 -19.35 -0.63
N SER A 137 -16.70 -18.50 -1.11
CA SER A 137 -17.90 -18.98 -1.81
C SER A 137 -17.54 -19.44 -3.22
N ALA A 138 -17.83 -20.69 -3.53
CA ALA A 138 -17.72 -21.30 -4.85
C ALA A 138 -18.74 -20.75 -5.86
N ASN A 139 -18.82 -19.43 -6.03
CA ASN A 139 -19.62 -18.81 -7.07
C ASN A 139 -18.72 -18.49 -8.27
N PRO A 140 -18.58 -19.41 -9.25
CA PRO A 140 -17.68 -19.25 -10.40
C PRO A 140 -18.09 -18.13 -11.37
N GLN A 141 -19.27 -17.53 -11.19
CA GLN A 141 -19.81 -16.47 -12.05
C GLN A 141 -19.77 -15.07 -11.41
N GLY A 142 -19.35 -14.95 -10.15
CA GLY A 142 -19.23 -13.67 -9.47
C GLY A 142 -17.91 -12.95 -9.81
N PRO A 143 -17.86 -11.60 -9.73
CA PRO A 143 -16.60 -10.87 -9.79
C PRO A 143 -15.67 -11.36 -8.66
N PRO A 144 -14.36 -11.51 -8.91
CA PRO A 144 -13.42 -12.00 -7.92
C PRO A 144 -13.45 -11.11 -6.67
N SER A 145 -13.41 -11.71 -5.48
CA SER A 145 -13.43 -10.97 -4.24
C SER A 145 -12.25 -9.98 -4.20
N PRO A 146 -12.38 -8.82 -3.53
CA PRO A 146 -11.30 -7.84 -3.46
C PRO A 146 -10.02 -8.44 -2.85
N LEU A 147 -10.14 -9.41 -1.94
CA LEU A 147 -9.00 -10.13 -1.39
C LEU A 147 -8.29 -10.98 -2.44
N VAL A 148 -9.03 -11.70 -3.29
CA VAL A 148 -8.44 -12.46 -4.40
C VAL A 148 -7.76 -11.53 -5.41
N GLN A 149 -8.34 -10.36 -5.68
CA GLN A 149 -7.72 -9.34 -6.54
C GLN A 149 -6.43 -8.79 -5.94
N LEU A 150 -6.41 -8.51 -4.64
CA LEU A 150 -5.22 -8.04 -3.92
C LEU A 150 -4.12 -9.10 -3.90
N LEU A 151 -4.44 -10.36 -3.64
CA LEU A 151 -3.46 -11.45 -3.70
C LEU A 151 -2.87 -11.63 -5.09
N LYS A 152 -3.71 -11.50 -6.13
CA LYS A 152 -3.23 -11.52 -7.52
C LYS A 152 -2.28 -10.35 -7.77
N GLN A 153 -2.66 -9.14 -7.37
CA GLN A 153 -1.82 -7.95 -7.52
C GLN A 153 -0.50 -8.09 -6.76
N GLU A 154 -0.52 -8.65 -5.56
CA GLU A 154 0.67 -8.94 -4.77
C GLU A 154 1.62 -9.90 -5.51
N SER A 155 1.09 -11.00 -6.04
CA SER A 155 1.92 -11.95 -6.81
C SER A 155 2.52 -11.32 -8.08
N GLN A 156 1.77 -10.45 -8.76
CA GLN A 156 2.25 -9.70 -9.91
C GLN A 156 3.40 -8.76 -9.50
N LEU A 157 3.21 -7.97 -8.45
CA LEU A 157 4.24 -7.08 -7.93
C LEU A 157 5.50 -7.84 -7.48
N GLN A 158 5.34 -8.99 -6.83
CA GLN A 158 6.47 -9.83 -6.44
C GLN A 158 7.26 -10.31 -7.68
N SER A 159 6.57 -10.69 -8.76
CA SER A 159 7.24 -11.09 -10.01
C SER A 159 7.96 -9.92 -10.70
N GLU A 160 7.38 -8.72 -10.68
CA GLU A 160 8.01 -7.51 -11.23
C GLU A 160 9.25 -7.11 -10.44
N VAL A 161 9.21 -7.21 -9.10
CA VAL A 161 10.37 -6.95 -8.24
C VAL A 161 11.50 -7.94 -8.53
N ALA A 162 11.19 -9.23 -8.73
CA ALA A 162 12.18 -10.22 -9.09
C ALA A 162 12.84 -9.88 -10.45
N ALA A 163 12.03 -9.58 -11.48
CA ALA A 163 12.52 -9.22 -12.81
C ALA A 163 13.39 -7.95 -12.80
N LEU A 164 12.98 -6.90 -12.07
CA LEU A 164 13.77 -5.68 -11.93
C LEU A 164 15.09 -5.92 -11.19
N THR A 165 15.09 -6.81 -10.19
CA THR A 165 16.31 -7.18 -9.45
C THR A 165 17.31 -7.89 -10.37
N GLU A 166 16.84 -8.81 -11.22
CA GLU A 166 17.69 -9.48 -12.22
C GLU A 166 18.24 -8.49 -13.25
N GLN A 167 17.41 -7.58 -13.76
CA GLN A 167 17.87 -6.54 -14.69
C GLN A 167 18.94 -5.64 -14.06
N LEU A 168 18.78 -5.29 -12.79
CA LEU A 168 19.73 -4.47 -12.05
C LEU A 168 21.06 -5.22 -11.84
N ALA A 169 21.01 -6.51 -11.53
CA ALA A 169 22.20 -7.35 -11.44
C ALA A 169 22.94 -7.43 -12.78
N ALA A 170 22.21 -7.66 -13.88
CA ALA A 170 22.80 -7.69 -15.23
C ALA A 170 23.44 -6.34 -15.60
N LYS A 171 22.80 -5.21 -15.28
CA LYS A 171 23.34 -3.88 -15.53
C LYS A 171 24.59 -3.57 -14.70
N ARG A 172 24.64 -4.03 -13.45
CA ARG A 172 25.83 -3.91 -12.61
C ARG A 172 27.01 -4.70 -13.18
N GLN A 173 26.75 -5.90 -13.69
CA GLN A 173 27.79 -6.69 -14.36
C GLN A 173 28.30 -5.96 -15.62
N GLN A 174 27.40 -5.50 -16.48
CA GLN A 174 27.76 -4.71 -17.68
C GLN A 174 28.61 -3.48 -17.35
N LEU A 175 28.29 -2.76 -16.27
CA LEU A 175 29.05 -1.60 -15.83
C LEU A 175 30.46 -1.99 -15.39
N THR A 176 30.58 -3.09 -14.65
CA THR A 176 31.87 -3.62 -14.20
C THR A 176 32.76 -4.01 -15.38
N ASP A 177 32.20 -4.73 -16.35
CA ASP A 177 32.92 -5.15 -17.56
C ASP A 177 33.39 -3.93 -18.37
N LEU A 178 32.53 -2.92 -18.53
CA LEU A 178 32.87 -1.69 -19.23
C LEU A 178 33.98 -0.90 -18.52
N GLN A 179 33.97 -0.86 -17.19
CA GLN A 179 35.03 -0.22 -16.41
C GLN A 179 36.37 -0.92 -16.59
N GLN A 180 36.39 -2.26 -16.58
CA GLN A 180 37.59 -3.04 -16.85
C GLN A 180 38.12 -2.80 -18.26
N GLN A 181 37.24 -2.79 -19.26
CA GLN A 181 37.61 -2.52 -20.65
C GLN A 181 38.19 -1.11 -20.82
N ALA A 182 37.58 -0.09 -20.19
CA ALA A 182 38.08 1.27 -20.22
C ALA A 182 39.47 1.40 -19.58
N GLN A 183 39.74 0.68 -18.49
CA GLN A 183 41.07 0.64 -17.87
C GLN A 183 42.10 -0.03 -18.79
N ALA A 184 41.74 -1.16 -19.42
CA ALA A 184 42.61 -1.86 -20.35
C ALA A 184 42.97 -1.01 -21.57
N GLU A 185 42.00 -0.34 -22.19
CA GLU A 185 42.23 0.57 -23.32
C GLU A 185 43.11 1.76 -22.94
N ARG A 186 42.93 2.29 -21.71
CA ARG A 186 43.78 3.38 -21.20
C ARG A 186 45.23 2.92 -21.04
N GLN A 187 45.46 1.75 -20.46
CA GLN A 187 46.80 1.16 -20.33
C GLN A 187 47.44 0.91 -21.69
N LYS A 188 46.67 0.36 -22.64
CA LYS A 188 47.13 0.10 -24.01
C LYS A 188 47.55 1.38 -24.73
N THR A 189 46.76 2.45 -24.59
CA THR A 189 47.07 3.74 -25.19
C THR A 189 48.32 4.36 -24.55
N GLN A 190 48.48 4.26 -23.22
CA GLN A 190 49.69 4.73 -22.54
C GLN A 190 50.93 3.97 -22.99
N ALA A 191 50.84 2.64 -23.14
CA ALA A 191 51.95 1.83 -23.64
C ALA A 191 52.30 2.18 -25.10
N ALA A 192 51.30 2.41 -25.95
CA ALA A 192 51.51 2.84 -27.32
C ALA A 192 52.20 4.22 -27.40
N LEU A 193 51.80 5.16 -26.54
CA LEU A 193 52.42 6.48 -26.45
C LEU A 193 53.88 6.38 -25.99
N ALA A 194 54.17 5.62 -24.92
CA ALA A 194 55.54 5.41 -24.46
C ALA A 194 56.41 4.73 -25.54
N SER A 195 55.85 3.76 -26.27
CA SER A 195 56.54 3.13 -27.40
C SER A 195 56.85 4.12 -28.51
N TYR A 196 55.92 5.02 -28.84
CA TYR A 196 56.13 6.07 -29.83
C TYR A 196 57.21 7.06 -29.39
N GLU A 197 57.18 7.51 -28.13
CA GLU A 197 58.19 8.43 -27.58
C GLU A 197 59.59 7.83 -27.60
N LEU A 198 59.73 6.53 -27.27
CA LEU A 198 61.00 5.82 -27.34
C LEU A 198 61.50 5.71 -28.79
N ALA A 199 60.62 5.34 -29.73
CA ALA A 199 60.97 5.27 -31.15
C ALA A 199 61.39 6.64 -31.72
N HIS A 200 60.68 7.71 -31.32
CA HIS A 200 61.01 9.08 -31.70
C HIS A 200 62.38 9.51 -31.14
N ALA A 201 62.66 9.23 -29.87
CA ALA A 201 63.95 9.54 -29.25
C ALA A 201 65.11 8.80 -29.95
N ALA A 202 64.92 7.52 -30.30
CA ALA A 202 65.90 6.73 -31.03
C ALA A 202 66.18 7.34 -32.42
N ALA A 203 65.12 7.64 -33.19
CA ALA A 203 65.25 8.25 -34.52
C ALA A 203 65.94 9.63 -34.46
N ALA A 204 65.65 10.45 -33.45
CA ALA A 204 66.31 11.74 -33.24
C ALA A 204 67.80 11.57 -32.94
N ALA A 205 68.17 10.58 -32.11
CA ALA A 205 69.56 10.27 -31.79
C ALA A 205 70.34 9.79 -33.02
N GLU A 206 69.74 8.91 -33.84
CA GLU A 206 70.32 8.46 -35.11
C GLU A 206 70.55 9.63 -36.07
N LEU A 207 69.57 10.52 -36.24
CA LEU A 207 69.69 11.70 -37.09
C LEU A 207 70.81 12.65 -36.62
N GLN A 208 70.93 12.85 -35.31
CA GLN A 208 72.02 13.64 -34.73
C GLN A 208 73.38 12.99 -34.96
N ALA A 209 73.49 11.67 -34.77
CA ALA A 209 74.71 10.92 -35.03
C ALA A 209 75.13 11.02 -36.51
N HIS A 210 74.19 10.86 -37.44
CA HIS A 210 74.44 11.03 -38.88
C HIS A 210 74.87 12.46 -39.23
N ARG A 211 74.24 13.48 -38.62
CA ARG A 211 74.64 14.87 -38.82
C ARG A 211 76.07 15.13 -38.34
N GLN A 212 76.44 14.64 -37.16
CA GLN A 212 77.80 14.79 -36.61
C GLN A 212 78.83 14.07 -37.49
N ALA A 213 78.55 12.83 -37.91
CA ALA A 213 79.39 12.08 -38.84
C ALA A 213 79.58 12.86 -40.16
N THR A 214 78.50 13.41 -40.72
CA THR A 214 78.56 14.20 -41.96
C THR A 214 79.35 15.50 -41.79
N GLN A 215 79.19 16.21 -40.67
CA GLN A 215 79.97 17.42 -40.37
C GLN A 215 81.46 17.10 -40.24
N SER A 216 81.82 16.05 -39.51
CA SER A 216 83.22 15.63 -39.35
C SER A 216 83.88 15.26 -40.68
N PHE A 217 83.12 14.73 -41.64
CA PHE A 217 83.59 14.43 -42.99
C PHE A 217 83.81 15.70 -43.83
N LEU A 218 82.93 16.70 -43.69
CA LEU A 218 82.97 17.93 -44.51
C LEU A 218 83.95 18.99 -44.00
N THR A 219 84.34 18.98 -42.71
CA THR A 219 85.39 19.85 -42.18
C THR A 219 86.67 19.04 -41.96
N PRO A 220 87.51 18.84 -43.00
CA PRO A 220 88.81 18.20 -42.82
C PRO A 220 89.65 19.05 -41.88
N THR A 221 90.05 18.46 -40.76
CA THR A 221 91.02 19.05 -39.83
C THR A 221 92.26 19.50 -40.62
N PRO A 222 92.66 20.78 -40.56
CA PRO A 222 93.87 21.22 -41.24
C PRO A 222 95.06 20.48 -40.64
N SER A 223 95.69 19.62 -41.43
CA SER A 223 96.95 18.97 -41.11
C SER A 223 98.01 20.03 -40.88
N ARG A 224 98.53 20.08 -39.66
CA ARG A 224 99.63 20.95 -39.23
C ARG A 224 100.97 20.27 -39.47
#